data_AF-A0ABD1IUV7-F1
#
_entry.id   AF-A0ABD1IUV7-F1
#
_cell.length_a   1.000
_cell.length_b   1.000
_cell.length_c   1.000
_cell.angle_alpha   90.00
_cell.angle_beta   90.00
_cell.angle_gamma   90.00
#
_symmetry.space_group_name_H-M   'P 1'
#
loop_
_entity.id
_entity.type
_entity.pdbx_description
1 polymer ?
#
loop_
_entity_poly.entity_id
_entity_poly.type
_entity_poly.pdbx_seq_one_letter_code
_entity_poly.pdbx_strand_id
1 'polypeptide(L)'
;MSGTAETALRIVCVCACLAVAQARIWAWMLAMPYSPPQDGSLKDPETLALSHRADAMACEHDRVCGKGFSCDRHFGRCVPQRQEGQYCRRDAQCVRGLHCMFGKCLRSIPRGQEGARCKVDRDCGPSMCCARHHGEQVCKKRLALGEGCFVPDGGLAFSINQICPCDEGLLCRGTGEQPWREREFVYSTEQTMWTCQASKP
;
A
#
# COMPACT_ATOMS: atom_id res chain seq x y z
N MET A 1 59.69 -18.90 -1.79
CA MET A 1 59.27 -17.56 -2.28
C MET A 1 57.98 -17.59 -3.10
N SER A 2 57.10 -18.60 -2.90
CA SER A 2 55.89 -18.79 -3.75
C SER A 2 54.57 -18.42 -3.06
N GLY A 3 54.50 -18.48 -1.73
CA GLY A 3 53.25 -18.24 -0.99
C GLY A 3 52.84 -16.77 -0.85
N THR A 4 53.79 -15.82 -0.92
CA THR A 4 53.52 -14.38 -0.84
C THR A 4 52.91 -13.82 -2.13
N ALA A 5 53.28 -14.37 -3.28
CA ALA A 5 52.71 -14.00 -4.57
C ALA A 5 51.27 -14.50 -4.72
N GLU A 6 50.98 -15.73 -4.26
CA GLU A 6 49.60 -16.25 -4.25
C GLU A 6 48.68 -15.48 -3.29
N THR A 7 49.18 -15.08 -2.12
CA THR A 7 48.39 -14.26 -1.18
C THR A 7 48.15 -12.86 -1.72
N ALA A 8 49.15 -12.22 -2.33
CA ALA A 8 48.98 -10.93 -2.98
C ALA A 8 47.97 -10.99 -4.14
N LEU A 9 48.02 -12.04 -4.96
CA LEU A 9 47.07 -12.24 -6.07
C LEU A 9 45.64 -12.43 -5.57
N ARG A 10 45.45 -13.19 -4.48
CA ARG A 10 44.13 -13.36 -3.84
C ARG A 10 43.59 -12.05 -3.28
N ILE A 11 44.43 -11.25 -2.63
CA ILE A 11 44.03 -9.93 -2.09
C ILE A 11 43.60 -9.00 -3.24
N VAL A 12 44.37 -8.95 -4.33
CA VAL A 12 44.04 -8.13 -5.51
C VAL A 12 42.70 -8.57 -6.13
N CYS A 13 42.47 -9.88 -6.28
CA CYS A 13 41.20 -10.40 -6.77
C CYS A 13 40.02 -10.01 -5.86
N VAL A 14 40.17 -10.12 -4.53
CA VAL A 14 39.11 -9.75 -3.58
C VAL A 14 38.81 -8.25 -3.65
N CYS A 15 39.84 -7.39 -3.71
CA CYS A 15 39.66 -5.94 -3.86
C CYS A 15 38.95 -5.57 -5.17
N ALA A 16 39.30 -6.24 -6.29
CA ALA A 16 38.64 -6.04 -7.57
C ALA A 16 37.15 -6.46 -7.53
N CYS A 17 36.85 -7.60 -6.90
CA CYS A 17 35.47 -8.06 -6.71
C CYS A 17 34.63 -7.08 -5.86
N LEU A 18 35.21 -6.53 -4.79
CA LEU A 18 34.53 -5.54 -3.95
C LEU A 18 34.24 -4.24 -4.72
N ALA A 19 35.19 -3.76 -5.54
CA ALA A 19 34.99 -2.58 -6.36
C ALA A 19 33.87 -2.78 -7.41
N VAL A 20 33.83 -3.94 -8.06
CA VAL A 20 32.77 -4.29 -9.02
C VAL A 20 31.41 -4.41 -8.33
N ALA A 21 31.35 -5.07 -7.16
CA ALA A 21 30.12 -5.18 -6.39
C ALA A 21 29.59 -3.81 -5.95
N GLN A 22 30.46 -2.94 -5.45
CA GLN A 22 30.12 -1.58 -5.08
C GLN A 22 29.58 -0.79 -6.27
N ALA A 23 30.22 -0.88 -7.45
CA ALA A 23 29.73 -0.22 -8.66
C ALA A 23 28.33 -0.71 -9.07
N ARG A 24 28.05 -2.02 -8.95
CA ARG A 24 26.70 -2.56 -9.24
C ARG A 24 25.66 -2.10 -8.23
N ILE A 25 26.00 -2.03 -6.94
CA ILE A 25 25.09 -1.53 -5.89
C ILE A 25 24.75 -0.06 -6.15
N TRP A 26 25.74 0.79 -6.43
CA TRP A 26 25.50 2.19 -6.77
C TRP A 26 24.70 2.36 -8.06
N ALA A 27 24.98 1.57 -9.10
CA ALA A 27 24.20 1.58 -10.33
C ALA A 27 22.74 1.20 -10.06
N TRP A 28 22.47 0.22 -9.19
CA TRP A 28 21.12 -0.18 -8.83
C TRP A 28 20.41 0.87 -7.95
N MET A 29 21.10 1.47 -6.98
CA MET A 29 20.54 2.56 -6.16
C MET A 29 20.21 3.80 -6.98
N LEU A 30 21.02 4.13 -8.01
CA LEU A 30 20.77 5.26 -8.91
C LEU A 30 19.76 4.93 -10.03
N ALA A 31 19.64 3.65 -10.41
CA ALA A 31 18.64 3.17 -11.36
C ALA A 31 17.32 2.75 -10.69
N MET A 32 17.20 2.85 -9.36
CA MET A 32 15.91 2.73 -8.71
C MET A 32 15.01 3.81 -9.31
N PRO A 33 13.89 3.43 -9.95
CA PRO A 33 12.98 4.39 -10.55
C PRO A 33 12.24 5.11 -9.43
N TYR A 34 12.89 6.10 -8.80
CA TYR A 34 12.13 7.19 -8.22
C TYR A 34 11.53 7.91 -9.42
N SER A 35 10.29 7.57 -9.72
CA SER A 35 9.46 8.30 -10.66
C SER A 35 8.88 9.47 -9.86
N PRO A 36 9.49 10.68 -9.86
CA PRO A 36 8.72 11.86 -9.51
C PRO A 36 7.49 11.87 -10.41
N PRO A 37 6.35 12.41 -9.93
CA PRO A 37 5.11 12.37 -10.69
C PRO A 37 5.40 12.90 -12.10
N GLN A 38 5.24 12.03 -13.10
CA GLN A 38 5.23 12.47 -14.48
C GLN A 38 4.03 13.41 -14.60
N ASP A 39 4.32 14.67 -14.88
CA ASP A 39 3.32 15.67 -15.25
C ASP A 39 2.77 15.21 -16.62
N GLY A 40 1.81 14.31 -16.54
CA GLY A 40 1.15 13.73 -17.68
C GLY A 40 0.27 14.77 -18.35
N SER A 41 0.48 14.91 -19.66
CA SER A 41 -0.34 15.57 -20.67
C SER A 41 0.06 17.00 -20.99
N LEU A 42 0.28 17.25 -22.28
CA LEU A 42 0.41 18.58 -22.88
C LEU A 42 -0.67 19.50 -22.30
N LYS A 43 -0.26 20.45 -21.45
CA LYS A 43 -1.15 21.50 -20.96
C LYS A 43 -1.11 22.63 -21.97
N ASP A 44 -2.29 22.99 -22.46
CA ASP A 44 -2.52 24.22 -23.22
C ASP A 44 -1.92 25.43 -22.46
N PRO A 45 -1.31 26.42 -23.15
CA PRO A 45 -0.67 27.57 -22.53
C PRO A 45 -1.54 28.32 -21.50
N GLU A 46 -2.87 28.35 -21.65
CA GLU A 46 -3.78 28.95 -20.65
C GLU A 46 -3.85 28.12 -19.35
N THR A 47 -3.78 26.79 -19.46
CA THR A 47 -3.84 25.87 -18.31
C THR A 47 -2.55 25.93 -17.48
N LEU A 48 -1.41 26.16 -18.15
CA LEU A 48 -0.13 26.36 -17.47
C LEU A 48 -0.12 27.66 -16.66
N ALA A 49 -0.59 28.77 -17.25
CA ALA A 49 -0.67 30.07 -16.59
C ALA A 49 -1.60 30.05 -15.35
N LEU A 50 -2.73 29.32 -15.42
CA LEU A 50 -3.62 29.11 -14.29
C LEU A 50 -2.99 28.22 -13.20
N SER A 51 -2.23 27.20 -13.59
CA SER A 51 -1.49 26.32 -12.67
C SER A 51 -0.44 27.09 -11.86
N HIS A 52 0.36 27.93 -12.52
CA HIS A 52 1.37 28.75 -11.85
C HIS A 52 0.78 29.78 -10.89
N ARG A 53 -0.42 30.30 -11.18
CA ARG A 53 -1.11 31.28 -10.32
C ARG A 53 -1.81 30.61 -9.12
N ALA A 54 -2.31 29.39 -9.29
CA ALA A 54 -2.91 28.61 -8.21
C ALA A 54 -1.86 28.06 -7.24
N ASP A 55 -0.70 27.59 -7.73
CA ASP A 55 0.41 27.13 -6.87
C ASP A 55 0.95 28.25 -5.96
N ALA A 56 0.73 29.52 -6.32
CA ALA A 56 1.10 30.70 -5.55
C ALA A 56 0.03 31.14 -4.52
N MET A 57 -1.19 30.60 -4.58
CA MET A 57 -2.24 30.92 -3.60
C MET A 57 -2.14 30.03 -2.38
N ALA A 58 -1.91 30.65 -1.23
CA ALA A 58 -2.00 29.98 0.05
C ALA A 58 -3.46 29.54 0.33
N CYS A 59 -3.63 28.37 0.92
CA CYS A 59 -4.93 27.81 1.26
C CYS A 59 -4.87 26.96 2.52
N GLU A 60 -6.00 26.91 3.23
CA GLU A 60 -6.26 25.92 4.29
C GLU A 60 -7.36 24.93 3.88
N HIS A 61 -8.26 25.38 2.98
CA HIS A 61 -9.46 24.66 2.59
C HIS A 61 -9.65 24.69 1.07
N ASP A 62 -10.24 23.62 0.53
CA ASP A 62 -10.40 23.42 -0.92
C ASP A 62 -11.26 24.51 -1.59
N ARG A 63 -12.20 25.10 -0.84
CA ARG A 63 -13.08 26.19 -1.30
C ARG A 63 -12.32 27.45 -1.78
N VAL A 64 -11.08 27.64 -1.33
CA VAL A 64 -10.24 28.78 -1.72
C VAL A 64 -9.68 28.58 -3.14
N CYS A 65 -9.52 27.33 -3.58
CA CYS A 65 -8.70 26.99 -4.74
C CYS A 65 -9.38 27.11 -6.11
N GLY A 66 -10.65 27.51 -6.19
CA GLY A 66 -11.35 27.58 -7.47
C GLY A 66 -11.57 26.20 -8.12
N LYS A 67 -12.20 26.17 -9.29
CA LYS A 67 -12.57 24.93 -9.99
C LYS A 67 -11.33 24.26 -10.61
N GLY A 68 -11.24 22.92 -10.49
CA GLY A 68 -10.13 22.15 -11.05
C GLY A 68 -8.89 22.09 -10.17
N PHE A 69 -8.93 22.71 -8.99
CA PHE A 69 -7.85 22.70 -8.01
C PHE A 69 -8.36 22.22 -6.65
N SER A 70 -7.42 21.82 -5.81
CA SER A 70 -7.65 21.37 -4.44
C SER A 70 -6.58 21.96 -3.54
N CYS A 71 -6.88 22.13 -2.26
CA CYS A 71 -5.90 22.64 -1.33
C CYS A 71 -4.95 21.52 -0.90
N ASP A 72 -3.65 21.68 -1.10
CA ASP A 72 -2.70 20.81 -0.44
C ASP A 72 -2.50 21.28 1.00
N ARG A 73 -3.28 20.73 1.95
CA ARG A 73 -3.26 21.17 3.37
C ARG A 73 -1.91 21.04 4.06
N HIS A 74 -1.01 20.18 3.56
CA HIS A 74 0.31 20.04 4.15
C HIS A 74 1.24 21.17 3.73
N PHE A 75 1.18 21.55 2.45
CA PHE A 75 1.99 22.65 1.91
C PHE A 75 1.27 24.01 1.96
N GLY A 76 -0.03 24.01 2.31
CA GLY A 76 -0.87 25.19 2.37
C GLY A 76 -1.03 25.89 1.02
N ARG A 77 -1.06 25.16 -0.11
CA ARG A 77 -1.12 25.75 -1.47
C ARG A 77 -2.13 25.07 -2.37
N CYS A 78 -2.75 25.81 -3.29
CA CYS A 78 -3.69 25.25 -4.24
C CYS A 78 -2.95 24.48 -5.35
N VAL A 79 -3.29 23.21 -5.52
CA VAL A 79 -2.69 22.32 -6.52
C VAL A 79 -3.76 21.82 -7.49
N PRO A 80 -3.42 21.55 -8.76
CA PRO A 80 -4.35 20.94 -9.71
C PRO A 80 -4.94 19.63 -9.18
N GLN A 81 -6.19 19.36 -9.52
CA GLN A 81 -6.78 18.04 -9.31
C GLN A 81 -6.06 17.00 -10.18
N ARG A 82 -6.05 15.77 -9.69
CA ARG A 82 -5.22 14.66 -10.14
C ARG A 82 -6.04 13.63 -10.88
N GLN A 83 -5.44 13.08 -11.93
CA GLN A 83 -6.01 12.05 -12.78
C GLN A 83 -5.82 10.65 -12.18
N GLU A 84 -6.47 9.66 -12.79
CA GLU A 84 -6.36 8.25 -12.38
C GLU A 84 -4.89 7.78 -12.34
N GLY A 85 -4.51 7.06 -11.29
CA GLY A 85 -3.16 6.56 -11.04
C GLY A 85 -2.17 7.55 -10.38
N GLN A 86 -2.49 8.86 -10.35
CA GLN A 86 -1.62 9.86 -9.73
C GLN A 86 -1.71 9.81 -8.20
N TYR A 87 -0.58 10.08 -7.53
CA TYR A 87 -0.49 10.07 -6.07
C TYR A 87 -1.34 11.15 -5.44
N CYS A 88 -2.09 10.82 -4.39
CA CYS A 88 -2.97 11.71 -3.68
C CYS A 88 -2.93 11.44 -2.18
N ARG A 89 -3.47 12.37 -1.40
CA ARG A 89 -3.65 12.24 0.05
C ARG A 89 -5.10 12.37 0.49
N ARG A 90 -5.95 12.98 -0.32
CA ARG A 90 -7.37 13.21 -0.05
C ARG A 90 -8.17 13.11 -1.34
N ASP A 91 -9.42 12.67 -1.24
CA ASP A 91 -10.34 12.56 -2.38
C ASP A 91 -10.50 13.88 -3.13
N ALA A 92 -10.48 15.02 -2.42
CA ALA A 92 -10.60 16.34 -3.03
C ALA A 92 -9.48 16.64 -4.04
N GLN A 93 -8.33 15.98 -3.90
CA GLN A 93 -7.21 16.11 -4.83
C GLN A 93 -7.41 15.33 -6.12
N CYS A 94 -8.40 14.44 -6.22
CA CYS A 94 -8.69 13.70 -7.43
C CYS A 94 -9.81 14.39 -8.22
N VAL A 95 -9.81 14.22 -9.53
CA VAL A 95 -10.92 14.66 -10.39
C VAL A 95 -12.21 13.89 -10.04
N ARG A 96 -13.36 14.45 -10.45
CA ARG A 96 -14.68 13.87 -10.15
C ARG A 96 -14.78 12.42 -10.66
N GLY A 97 -15.31 11.53 -9.82
CA GLY A 97 -15.47 10.10 -10.12
C GLY A 97 -14.29 9.23 -9.69
N LEU A 98 -13.25 9.84 -9.12
CA LEU A 98 -12.12 9.14 -8.52
C LEU A 98 -12.11 9.38 -6.99
N HIS A 99 -11.63 8.39 -6.25
CA HIS A 99 -11.30 8.51 -4.83
C HIS A 99 -9.81 8.31 -4.63
N CYS A 100 -9.27 8.96 -3.61
CA CYS A 100 -7.90 8.74 -3.21
C CYS A 100 -7.81 7.47 -2.37
N MET A 101 -7.52 6.32 -2.97
CA MET A 101 -7.42 5.03 -2.28
C MET A 101 -6.00 4.49 -2.40
N PHE A 102 -5.47 3.95 -1.30
CA PHE A 102 -4.10 3.39 -1.26
C PHE A 102 -3.03 4.39 -1.75
N GLY A 103 -3.26 5.68 -1.54
CA GLY A 103 -2.36 6.76 -1.94
C GLY A 103 -2.43 7.17 -3.42
N LYS A 104 -3.35 6.64 -4.22
CA LYS A 104 -3.54 7.01 -5.63
C LYS A 104 -4.99 7.32 -5.97
N CYS A 105 -5.21 8.18 -6.96
CA CYS A 105 -6.55 8.42 -7.47
C CYS A 105 -7.01 7.20 -8.27
N LEU A 106 -8.01 6.49 -7.77
CA LEU A 106 -8.59 5.31 -8.40
C LEU A 106 -10.07 5.53 -8.66
N ARG A 107 -10.66 4.79 -9.61
CA ARG A 107 -12.10 4.86 -9.85
C ARG A 107 -12.89 4.51 -8.60
N SER A 108 -13.96 5.27 -8.38
CA SER A 108 -14.89 4.98 -7.30
C SER A 108 -15.58 3.64 -7.54
N ILE A 109 -15.41 2.71 -6.61
CA ILE A 109 -16.15 1.45 -6.60
C ILE A 109 -17.53 1.70 -5.96
N PRO A 110 -18.65 1.30 -6.61
CA PRO A 110 -19.98 1.46 -6.04
C PRO A 110 -20.11 0.81 -4.66
N ARG A 111 -20.87 1.45 -3.76
CA ARG A 111 -21.14 0.92 -2.42
C ARG A 111 -21.72 -0.50 -2.48
N GLY A 112 -21.34 -1.34 -1.52
CA GLY A 112 -21.77 -2.74 -1.46
C GLY A 112 -20.92 -3.70 -2.29
N GLN A 113 -20.04 -3.22 -3.17
CA GLN A 113 -19.17 -4.08 -3.98
C GLN A 113 -17.81 -4.32 -3.32
N GLU A 114 -17.15 -5.40 -3.71
CA GLU A 114 -15.78 -5.71 -3.26
C GLU A 114 -14.81 -4.58 -3.62
N GLY A 115 -14.03 -4.13 -2.65
CA GLY A 115 -13.12 -2.98 -2.75
C GLY A 115 -13.78 -1.62 -2.49
N ALA A 116 -15.10 -1.53 -2.37
CA ALA A 116 -15.79 -0.28 -2.04
C ALA A 116 -15.46 0.19 -0.62
N ARG A 117 -15.35 1.50 -0.39
CA ARG A 117 -15.17 2.05 0.96
C ARG A 117 -16.37 1.75 1.85
N CYS A 118 -16.09 1.35 3.08
CA CYS A 118 -17.09 1.02 4.08
C CYS A 118 -16.71 1.62 5.45
N LYS A 119 -17.69 1.70 6.35
CA LYS A 119 -17.49 2.01 7.77
C LYS A 119 -17.89 0.85 8.67
N VAL A 120 -18.87 0.06 8.23
CA VAL A 120 -19.44 -1.07 8.95
C VAL A 120 -19.82 -2.17 7.96
N ASP A 121 -19.92 -3.42 8.43
CA ASP A 121 -20.22 -4.59 7.58
C ASP A 121 -21.48 -4.43 6.74
N ARG A 122 -22.52 -3.78 7.26
CA ARG A 122 -23.78 -3.52 6.55
C ARG A 122 -23.66 -2.59 5.33
N ASP A 123 -22.52 -1.90 5.17
CA ASP A 123 -22.25 -1.10 3.97
C ASP A 123 -21.83 -1.98 2.79
N CYS A 124 -21.48 -3.25 3.06
CA CYS A 124 -21.04 -4.24 2.10
C CYS A 124 -22.20 -5.18 1.70
N GLY A 125 -22.05 -5.85 0.55
CA GLY A 125 -23.04 -6.82 0.10
C GLY A 125 -23.05 -8.13 0.92
N PRO A 126 -23.86 -9.12 0.53
CA PRO A 126 -23.91 -10.42 1.19
C PRO A 126 -22.55 -11.13 1.15
N SER A 127 -22.26 -11.93 2.17
CA SER A 127 -20.99 -12.66 2.35
C SER A 127 -19.74 -11.77 2.26
N MET A 128 -19.84 -10.51 2.69
CA MET A 128 -18.72 -9.57 2.80
C MET A 128 -18.58 -9.02 4.22
N CYS A 129 -17.44 -8.42 4.51
CA CYS A 129 -17.18 -7.67 5.73
C CYS A 129 -16.46 -6.35 5.42
N CYS A 130 -16.53 -5.41 6.35
CA CYS A 130 -15.77 -4.17 6.30
C CYS A 130 -14.44 -4.34 7.03
N ALA A 131 -13.34 -4.38 6.29
CA ALA A 131 -12.01 -4.63 6.86
C ALA A 131 -10.94 -3.75 6.20
N ARG A 132 -9.84 -3.51 6.93
CA ARG A 132 -8.71 -2.74 6.40
C ARG A 132 -7.92 -3.52 5.35
N HIS A 133 -7.63 -2.85 4.24
CA HIS A 133 -6.66 -3.26 3.24
C HIS A 133 -5.70 -2.10 3.02
N HIS A 134 -4.41 -2.30 3.22
CA HIS A 134 -3.39 -1.25 3.12
C HIS A 134 -3.76 0.05 3.89
N GLY A 135 -4.41 -0.09 5.05
CA GLY A 135 -4.83 1.02 5.92
C GLY A 135 -6.19 1.66 5.57
N GLU A 136 -6.80 1.34 4.43
CA GLU A 136 -8.12 1.83 4.01
C GLU A 136 -9.22 0.84 4.38
N GLN A 137 -10.37 1.31 4.87
CA GLN A 137 -11.52 0.45 5.16
C GLN A 137 -12.32 0.16 3.89
N VAL A 138 -12.34 -1.10 3.47
CA VAL A 138 -13.00 -1.55 2.24
C VAL A 138 -13.79 -2.83 2.45
N CYS A 139 -14.80 -3.03 1.61
CA CYS A 139 -15.56 -4.26 1.56
C CYS A 139 -14.68 -5.38 1.01
N LYS A 140 -14.56 -6.46 1.76
CA LYS A 140 -13.84 -7.67 1.37
C LYS A 140 -14.78 -8.87 1.51
N LYS A 141 -14.54 -9.93 0.74
CA LYS A 141 -15.28 -11.19 0.90
C LYS A 141 -14.98 -11.82 2.26
N ARG A 142 -16.00 -12.43 2.87
CA ARG A 142 -15.83 -13.36 3.99
C ARG A 142 -15.09 -14.60 3.53
N LEU A 143 -14.37 -15.23 4.44
CA LEU A 143 -13.52 -16.36 4.12
C LEU A 143 -14.36 -17.62 3.85
N ALA A 144 -14.11 -18.26 2.72
CA ALA A 144 -14.75 -19.49 2.31
C ALA A 144 -14.18 -20.71 3.06
N LEU A 145 -14.84 -21.86 2.91
CA LEU A 145 -14.40 -23.13 3.50
C LEU A 145 -12.94 -23.45 3.10
N GLY A 146 -12.10 -23.76 4.08
CA GLY A 146 -10.69 -24.09 3.89
C GLY A 146 -9.75 -22.88 3.76
N GLU A 147 -10.26 -21.65 3.67
CA GLU A 147 -9.42 -20.46 3.60
C GLU A 147 -8.79 -20.13 4.97
N GLY A 148 -7.58 -19.56 4.93
CA GLY A 148 -6.80 -19.22 6.10
C GLY A 148 -7.45 -18.08 6.90
N CYS A 149 -7.68 -18.32 8.19
CA CYS A 149 -8.43 -17.41 9.06
C CYS A 149 -7.65 -16.95 10.30
N PHE A 150 -6.34 -17.22 10.36
CA PHE A 150 -5.50 -16.85 11.48
C PHE A 150 -5.43 -15.33 11.66
N VAL A 151 -5.73 -14.86 12.88
CA VAL A 151 -5.59 -13.46 13.29
C VAL A 151 -4.60 -13.41 14.46
N PRO A 152 -3.45 -12.70 14.33
CA PRO A 152 -2.54 -12.50 15.46
C PRO A 152 -3.23 -11.74 16.60
N ASP A 153 -2.85 -12.01 17.85
CA ASP A 153 -3.39 -11.32 19.03
C ASP A 153 -3.20 -9.79 18.99
N GLY A 154 -2.27 -9.29 18.18
CA GLY A 154 -2.11 -7.87 17.91
C GLY A 154 -0.88 -7.51 17.08
N GLY A 155 -0.51 -6.23 17.11
CA GLY A 155 0.64 -5.68 16.40
C GLY A 155 0.28 -4.92 15.13
N LEU A 156 1.28 -4.26 14.53
CA LEU A 156 1.09 -3.41 13.34
C LEU A 156 0.61 -4.22 12.13
N ALA A 157 0.99 -5.50 12.04
CA ALA A 157 0.60 -6.39 10.94
C ALA A 157 -0.93 -6.50 10.78
N PHE A 158 -1.67 -6.64 11.89
CA PHE A 158 -3.14 -6.71 11.87
C PHE A 158 -3.81 -5.33 11.75
N SER A 159 -3.10 -4.25 12.09
CA SER A 159 -3.66 -2.89 12.03
C SER A 159 -3.78 -2.32 10.60
N ILE A 160 -2.92 -2.76 9.67
CA ILE A 160 -2.89 -2.28 8.29
C ILE A 160 -3.71 -3.20 7.37
N ASN A 161 -3.64 -4.51 7.60
CA ASN A 161 -4.32 -5.52 6.80
C ASN A 161 -5.12 -6.43 7.71
N GLN A 162 -6.43 -6.27 7.69
CA GLN A 162 -7.37 -7.12 8.43
C GLN A 162 -7.96 -8.16 7.50
N ILE A 163 -8.21 -9.35 8.04
CA ILE A 163 -8.88 -10.44 7.34
C ILE A 163 -10.35 -10.44 7.74
N CYS A 164 -11.25 -10.79 6.82
CA CYS A 164 -12.65 -10.97 7.18
C CYS A 164 -12.86 -12.22 8.04
N PRO A 165 -13.94 -12.28 8.83
CA PRO A 165 -14.36 -13.52 9.44
C PRO A 165 -14.72 -14.56 8.38
N CYS A 166 -14.79 -15.83 8.81
CA CYS A 166 -15.37 -16.89 7.99
C CYS A 166 -16.82 -16.56 7.60
N ASP A 167 -17.24 -17.14 6.48
CA ASP A 167 -18.61 -17.00 6.01
C ASP A 167 -19.61 -17.64 6.97
N GLU A 168 -20.89 -17.34 6.80
CA GLU A 168 -21.95 -17.82 7.69
C GLU A 168 -21.93 -19.37 7.83
N GLY A 169 -22.03 -19.87 9.07
CA GLY A 169 -21.98 -21.31 9.37
C GLY A 169 -20.57 -21.91 9.41
N LEU A 170 -19.52 -21.11 9.19
CA LEU A 170 -18.13 -21.54 9.31
C LEU A 170 -17.48 -20.98 10.58
N LEU A 171 -16.58 -21.77 11.16
CA LEU A 171 -15.78 -21.40 12.32
C LEU A 171 -14.30 -21.54 12.01
N CYS A 172 -13.51 -20.55 12.42
CA CYS A 172 -12.07 -20.60 12.30
C CYS A 172 -11.49 -21.59 13.32
N ARG A 173 -10.83 -22.65 12.83
CA ARG A 173 -10.24 -23.70 13.68
C ARG A 173 -8.84 -24.03 13.19
N GLY A 174 -7.91 -24.24 14.12
CA GLY A 174 -6.54 -24.70 13.85
C GLY A 174 -6.27 -26.04 14.53
N THR A 175 -5.29 -26.78 14.00
CA THR A 175 -4.82 -28.06 14.53
C THR A 175 -3.53 -27.93 15.36
N GLY A 176 -3.30 -26.80 16.03
CA GLY A 176 -2.08 -26.56 16.82
C GLY A 176 -2.29 -25.58 17.99
N GLU A 177 -1.35 -25.59 18.94
CA GLU A 177 -1.29 -24.64 20.06
C GLU A 177 -1.12 -23.19 19.55
N GLN A 178 -1.60 -22.21 20.32
CA GLN A 178 -1.43 -20.80 20.01
C GLN A 178 0.08 -20.46 19.92
N PRO A 179 0.57 -19.86 18.82
CA PRO A 179 1.97 -19.47 18.75
C PRO A 179 2.21 -18.33 19.73
N TRP A 180 2.89 -18.64 20.84
CA TRP A 180 3.39 -17.64 21.78
C TRP A 180 4.37 -16.72 21.05
N ARG A 181 4.24 -15.42 21.32
CA ARG A 181 5.10 -14.35 20.80
C ARG A 181 6.57 -14.78 20.79
N GLU A 182 7.15 -14.83 19.59
CA GLU A 182 8.58 -15.07 19.35
C GLU A 182 9.45 -14.17 20.26
N ARG A 183 10.21 -14.77 21.19
CA ARG A 183 11.33 -14.09 21.88
C ARG A 183 12.59 -14.04 21.02
N GLU A 184 12.57 -14.66 19.84
CA GLU A 184 13.71 -14.78 18.94
C GLU A 184 13.16 -14.88 17.52
N PHE A 185 13.72 -14.11 16.58
CA PHE A 185 13.38 -14.10 15.15
C PHE A 185 13.63 -15.49 14.51
N VAL A 186 12.82 -16.48 14.85
CA VAL A 186 12.82 -17.81 14.26
C VAL A 186 11.62 -17.85 13.34
N TYR A 187 11.87 -17.83 12.04
CA TYR A 187 10.82 -18.01 11.04
C TYR A 187 10.23 -19.42 11.21
N SER A 188 9.18 -19.55 12.02
CA SER A 188 8.52 -20.83 12.22
C SER A 188 7.79 -21.22 10.93
N THR A 189 8.25 -22.29 10.31
CA THR A 189 7.62 -22.90 9.12
C THR A 189 6.45 -23.81 9.49
N GLU A 190 6.15 -23.97 10.79
CA GLU A 190 4.89 -24.55 11.24
C GLU A 190 3.78 -23.51 11.09
N GLN A 191 3.37 -23.37 9.84
CA GLN A 191 2.18 -22.65 9.41
C GLN A 191 0.99 -23.26 10.17
N THR A 192 0.64 -22.67 11.31
CA THR A 192 -0.55 -23.04 12.08
C THR A 192 -1.74 -22.97 11.13
N MET A 193 -2.27 -24.14 10.77
CA MET A 193 -3.20 -24.33 9.65
C MET A 193 -4.64 -23.95 10.06
N TRP A 194 -4.81 -22.72 10.55
CA TRP A 194 -6.11 -22.16 10.92
C TRP A 194 -6.92 -21.91 9.67
N THR A 195 -8.00 -22.65 9.52
CA THR A 195 -8.87 -22.61 8.35
C THR A 195 -10.33 -22.51 8.75
N CYS A 196 -11.14 -21.94 7.87
CA CYS A 196 -12.59 -21.93 8.05
C CYS A 196 -13.15 -23.34 7.84
N GLN A 197 -13.81 -23.88 8.85
CA GLN A 197 -14.37 -25.23 8.86
C GLN A 197 -15.85 -25.19 9.20
N ALA A 198 -16.63 -26.17 8.72
CA ALA A 198 -18.04 -26.29 9.07
C ALA A 198 -18.22 -26.39 10.60
N SER A 199 -19.15 -25.61 11.15
CA SER A 199 -19.62 -25.84 12.51
C SER A 199 -20.25 -27.23 12.55
N LYS A 200 -19.64 -28.19 13.25
CA LYS A 200 -20.24 -29.50 13.51
C LYS A 200 -21.61 -29.26 14.18
N PRO A 201 -22.67 -29.96 13.76
CA PRO A 201 -24.01 -29.80 14.34
C PRO A 201 -24.04 -30.10 15.83
#